data_AF-A0AAX3YDM5-F1
#
_entry.id   AF-A0AAX3YDM5-F1
#
_cell.length_a   1.000
_cell.length_b   1.000
_cell.length_c   1.000
_cell.angle_alpha   90.00
_cell.angle_beta   90.00
_cell.angle_gamma   90.00
#
_symmetry.space_group_name_H-M   'P 1'
#
loop_
_entity.id
_entity.type
_entity.pdbx_description
1 polymer ?
#
loop_
_entity_poly.entity_id
_entity_poly.type
_entity_poly.pdbx_seq_one_letter_code
_entity_poly.pdbx_strand_id
1 'polypeptide(L)'
;MTLLDILPSLRGTTTSRLDPTVWPVTTHYRHGRITVGGVDLDEVADRFGTPTYVLDEVGLRGAGATISRGFRHTEVLCGTSSLLTGGVALAVAGLRCDAAPNPDDISDRMLTAVAVMCDTYREHQVLMTELHVGIATGGTDSDGASGLGDALENAVDEACIRNRLPCPRIAVDFGDSITGRAAVTVTRVRGVDRTDSGRPVIVEGSAGSAIAVTAGEPVAAAIANRHPLGPTEIFPIVDSRGVMGDHFCSGVVLSQDIRAGDVVALVGRDGRDLLDSAQVVSVAHGRIHQIPAE
;
A
#
# COMPACT_ATOMS: atom_id res chain seq x y z
N MET A 1 -13.92 27.72 -21.41
CA MET A 1 -14.32 26.58 -22.25
C MET A 1 -13.08 25.72 -22.46
N THR A 2 -13.07 24.53 -21.88
CA THR A 2 -11.91 23.61 -21.94
C THR A 2 -11.99 22.74 -23.20
N LEU A 3 -10.88 22.12 -23.61
CA LEU A 3 -10.83 21.25 -24.80
C LEU A 3 -11.83 20.06 -24.69
N LEU A 4 -12.19 19.69 -23.44
CA LEU A 4 -13.18 18.65 -23.08
C LEU A 4 -14.63 19.08 -23.23
N ASP A 5 -14.88 20.39 -23.30
CA ASP A 5 -16.21 20.94 -23.60
C ASP A 5 -16.47 20.95 -25.11
N ILE A 6 -15.42 20.96 -25.92
CA ILE A 6 -15.49 21.00 -27.39
C ILE A 6 -15.55 19.59 -28.00
N LEU A 7 -14.93 18.61 -27.34
CA LEU A 7 -14.87 17.22 -27.82
C LEU A 7 -15.32 16.25 -26.71
N PRO A 8 -16.63 15.97 -26.59
CA PRO A 8 -17.17 15.03 -25.60
C PRO A 8 -16.59 13.61 -25.73
N SER A 9 -16.13 13.24 -26.93
CA SER A 9 -15.43 11.98 -27.21
C SER A 9 -14.07 11.85 -26.49
N LEU A 10 -13.47 12.97 -26.05
CA LEU A 10 -12.26 12.96 -25.24
C LEU A 10 -12.53 12.78 -23.74
N ARG A 11 -13.80 12.83 -23.28
CA ARG A 11 -14.11 12.68 -21.85
C ARG A 11 -13.76 11.31 -21.29
N GLY A 12 -13.95 10.25 -22.11
CA GLY A 12 -13.53 8.89 -21.77
C GLY A 12 -12.01 8.65 -21.84
N THR A 13 -11.24 9.61 -22.34
CA THR A 13 -9.77 9.58 -22.39
C THR A 13 -9.11 10.49 -21.35
N THR A 14 -9.89 11.24 -20.57
CA THR A 14 -9.38 12.24 -19.60
C THR A 14 -9.34 11.86 -18.14
N THR A 15 -9.81 10.69 -17.74
CA THR A 15 -9.22 10.10 -16.53
C THR A 15 -7.77 9.81 -16.92
N SER A 16 -6.80 10.53 -16.35
CA SER A 16 -5.40 10.17 -16.52
C SER A 16 -5.31 8.68 -16.21
N ARG A 17 -5.02 7.85 -17.22
CA ARG A 17 -5.02 6.38 -17.07
C ARG A 17 -4.10 5.92 -15.95
N LEU A 18 -3.14 6.76 -15.60
CA LEU A 18 -2.24 6.66 -14.46
C LEU A 18 -2.40 7.93 -13.63
N ASP A 19 -3.46 8.01 -12.83
CA ASP A 19 -3.64 9.11 -11.88
C ASP A 19 -2.55 9.01 -10.80
N PRO A 20 -1.69 10.03 -10.62
CA PRO A 20 -0.60 9.99 -9.63
C PRO A 20 -1.09 9.98 -8.18
N THR A 21 -2.38 10.22 -7.93
CA THR A 21 -2.99 10.04 -6.60
C THR A 21 -3.31 8.58 -6.30
N VAL A 22 -3.37 7.73 -7.32
CA VAL A 22 -3.71 6.31 -7.23
C VAL A 22 -2.49 5.43 -7.52
N TRP A 23 -1.76 5.70 -8.60
CA TRP A 23 -0.60 4.91 -9.01
C TRP A 23 0.69 5.38 -8.34
N PRO A 24 1.71 4.51 -8.22
CA PRO A 24 3.03 4.91 -7.74
C PRO A 24 3.55 6.15 -8.46
N VAL A 25 4.23 7.05 -7.73
CA VAL A 25 4.57 8.39 -8.23
C VAL A 25 5.44 8.39 -9.49
N THR A 26 6.24 7.33 -9.69
CA THR A 26 7.08 7.19 -10.89
C THR A 26 6.40 6.46 -12.05
N THR A 27 5.11 6.12 -11.91
CA THR A 27 4.36 5.37 -12.92
C THR A 27 4.14 6.21 -14.18
N HIS A 28 4.58 5.71 -15.33
CA HIS A 28 4.33 6.37 -16.61
C HIS A 28 4.36 5.39 -17.78
N TYR A 29 3.77 5.80 -18.89
CA TYR A 29 3.84 5.05 -20.14
C TYR A 29 5.16 5.28 -20.87
N ARG A 30 5.77 4.19 -21.37
CA ARG A 30 6.93 4.20 -22.25
C ARG A 30 6.66 3.25 -23.42
N HIS A 31 6.56 3.79 -24.64
CA HIS A 31 6.25 3.01 -25.85
C HIS A 31 4.99 2.12 -25.72
N GLY A 32 3.97 2.60 -25.01
CA GLY A 32 2.72 1.86 -24.77
C GLY A 32 2.80 0.80 -23.67
N ARG A 33 3.93 0.67 -22.96
CA ARG A 33 4.07 -0.16 -21.76
C ARG A 33 4.02 0.71 -20.51
N ILE A 34 3.60 0.15 -19.38
CA ILE A 34 3.64 0.82 -18.09
C ILE A 34 4.99 0.55 -17.44
N THR A 35 5.59 1.61 -16.92
CA THR A 35 6.86 1.54 -16.20
C THR A 35 6.69 2.10 -14.79
N VAL A 36 7.41 1.54 -13.83
CA VAL A 36 7.51 2.03 -12.45
C VAL A 36 8.98 2.03 -12.05
N GLY A 37 9.44 3.10 -11.40
CA GLY A 37 10.85 3.29 -11.07
C GLY A 37 11.76 3.31 -12.30
N GLY A 38 11.22 3.53 -13.50
CA GLY A 38 11.94 3.45 -14.78
C GLY A 38 12.12 2.03 -15.35
N VAL A 39 11.45 1.03 -14.78
CA VAL A 39 11.46 -0.38 -15.21
C VAL A 39 10.12 -0.74 -15.83
N ASP A 40 10.12 -1.44 -16.96
CA ASP A 40 8.91 -1.92 -17.62
C ASP A 40 8.27 -3.06 -16.77
N LEU A 41 6.98 -2.98 -16.43
CA LEU A 41 6.37 -3.94 -15.51
C LEU A 41 6.29 -5.37 -16.07
N ASP A 42 6.32 -5.53 -17.39
CA ASP A 42 6.41 -6.84 -18.04
C ASP A 42 7.80 -7.45 -17.96
N GLU A 43 8.87 -6.64 -17.92
CA GLU A 43 10.22 -7.12 -17.59
C GLU A 43 10.24 -7.73 -16.18
N VAL A 44 9.57 -7.09 -15.23
CA VAL A 44 9.43 -7.61 -13.87
C VAL A 44 8.70 -8.97 -13.89
N ALA A 45 7.57 -9.04 -14.61
CA ALA A 45 6.79 -10.28 -14.73
C ALA A 45 7.61 -11.42 -15.39
N ASP A 46 8.42 -11.11 -16.41
CA ASP A 46 9.26 -12.11 -17.08
C ASP A 46 10.43 -12.58 -16.20
N ARG A 47 11.04 -11.67 -15.43
CA ARG A 47 12.25 -11.95 -14.65
C ARG A 47 11.98 -12.59 -13.30
N PHE A 48 10.91 -12.19 -12.62
CA PHE A 48 10.58 -12.63 -11.26
C PHE A 48 9.32 -13.51 -11.22
N GLY A 49 8.66 -13.70 -12.36
CA GLY A 49 7.42 -14.44 -12.45
C GLY A 49 6.22 -13.63 -11.99
N THR A 50 5.06 -14.27 -11.99
CA THR A 50 3.83 -13.67 -11.48
C THR A 50 3.11 -14.62 -10.52
N PRO A 51 2.45 -14.09 -9.48
CA PRO A 51 2.38 -12.67 -9.16
C PRO A 51 3.63 -12.09 -8.48
N THR A 52 3.94 -10.83 -8.80
CA THR A 52 5.06 -10.08 -8.21
C THR A 52 4.59 -8.72 -7.71
N TYR A 53 4.99 -8.36 -6.51
CA TYR A 53 4.71 -7.09 -5.87
C TYR A 53 5.88 -6.12 -6.09
N VAL A 54 5.59 -4.97 -6.70
CA VAL A 54 6.58 -3.99 -7.16
C VAL A 54 6.47 -2.72 -6.32
N LEU A 55 7.54 -2.41 -5.57
CA LEU A 55 7.66 -1.22 -4.73
C LEU A 55 8.44 -0.11 -5.43
N ASP A 56 7.84 1.05 -5.59
CA ASP A 56 8.49 2.29 -6.03
C ASP A 56 9.26 2.93 -4.86
N GLU A 57 10.58 2.80 -4.86
CA GLU A 57 11.41 3.36 -3.77
C GLU A 57 11.35 4.89 -3.72
N VAL A 58 11.11 5.56 -4.85
CA VAL A 58 11.02 7.02 -4.88
C VAL A 58 9.73 7.47 -4.20
N GLY A 59 8.62 6.79 -4.51
CA GLY A 59 7.34 6.99 -3.82
C GLY A 59 7.45 6.71 -2.32
N LEU A 60 8.05 5.57 -1.96
CA LEU A 60 8.26 5.18 -0.57
C LEU A 60 9.11 6.20 0.21
N ARG A 61 10.25 6.61 -0.35
CA ARG A 61 11.16 7.58 0.28
C ARG A 61 10.53 8.97 0.36
N GLY A 62 9.79 9.38 -0.67
CA GLY A 62 9.06 10.64 -0.71
C GLY A 62 7.98 10.71 0.36
N ALA A 63 7.14 9.67 0.45
CA ALA A 63 6.11 9.56 1.48
C ALA A 63 6.72 9.56 2.89
N GLY A 64 7.78 8.77 3.12
CA GLY A 64 8.51 8.77 4.38
C GLY A 64 9.06 10.14 4.75
N ALA A 65 9.71 10.84 3.80
CA ALA A 65 10.24 12.18 4.06
C ALA A 65 9.16 13.23 4.36
N THR A 66 7.99 13.16 3.70
CA THR A 66 6.87 14.06 3.98
C THR A 66 6.29 13.81 5.35
N ILE A 67 6.09 12.54 5.70
CA ILE A 67 5.60 12.16 7.03
C ILE A 67 6.60 12.58 8.10
N SER A 68 7.89 12.28 7.93
CA SER A 68 8.93 12.66 8.89
C SER A 68 9.01 14.17 9.13
N ARG A 69 8.61 15.02 8.18
CA ARG A 69 8.54 16.48 8.40
C ARG A 69 7.39 16.90 9.31
N GLY A 70 6.35 16.07 9.44
CA GLY A 70 5.24 16.29 10.37
C GLY A 70 5.63 16.06 11.83
N PHE A 71 6.75 15.37 12.08
CA PHE A 71 7.25 15.05 13.42
C PHE A 71 8.58 15.79 13.67
N ARG A 72 8.77 16.32 14.88
CA ARG A 72 9.94 17.16 15.20
C ARG A 72 10.94 16.43 16.07
N HIS A 73 10.46 15.63 17.02
CA HIS A 73 11.30 14.97 18.04
C HIS A 73 11.11 13.46 18.07
N THR A 74 10.21 12.93 17.24
CA THR A 74 9.81 11.54 17.19
C THR A 74 10.58 10.79 16.10
N GLU A 75 11.04 9.57 16.43
CA GLU A 75 11.63 8.67 15.43
C GLU A 75 10.49 8.10 14.58
N VAL A 76 10.40 8.51 13.32
CA VAL A 76 9.42 7.95 12.40
C VAL A 76 10.03 6.71 11.75
N LEU A 77 9.51 5.55 12.12
CA LEU A 77 9.82 4.30 11.44
C LEU A 77 8.81 4.12 10.32
N CYS A 78 9.24 4.21 9.08
CA CYS A 78 8.40 3.77 7.96
C CYS A 78 8.40 2.24 7.94
N GLY A 79 7.71 1.67 8.93
CA GLY A 79 7.35 0.27 8.96
C GLY A 79 6.27 0.02 7.93
N THR A 80 6.37 -1.13 7.30
CA THR A 80 5.21 -1.78 6.74
C THR A 80 4.94 -2.87 7.73
N SER A 81 3.87 -2.73 8.51
CA SER A 81 3.34 -3.78 9.39
C SER A 81 3.30 -5.15 8.70
N SER A 82 3.30 -5.15 7.36
CA SER A 82 3.28 -6.32 6.52
C SER A 82 4.63 -6.74 5.86
N LEU A 83 5.65 -5.87 5.61
CA LEU A 83 7.03 -6.32 5.17
C LEU A 83 8.06 -6.44 6.31
N LEU A 84 7.67 -6.38 7.57
CA LEU A 84 8.58 -6.68 8.68
C LEU A 84 8.84 -8.19 8.81
N THR A 85 9.40 -8.81 7.76
CA THR A 85 10.22 -10.02 7.88
C THR A 85 11.67 -9.57 8.00
N GLY A 86 12.15 -9.55 9.25
CA GLY A 86 13.55 -9.29 9.60
C GLY A 86 13.83 -7.85 10.04
N GLY A 87 13.80 -7.58 11.35
CA GLY A 87 14.68 -6.53 11.91
C GLY A 87 14.23 -5.79 13.15
N VAL A 88 12.94 -5.71 13.48
CA VAL A 88 12.50 -5.06 14.73
C VAL A 88 11.63 -6.01 15.54
N ALA A 89 12.23 -7.11 15.95
CA ALA A 89 11.76 -7.80 17.15
C ALA A 89 11.96 -6.83 18.31
N LEU A 90 10.93 -6.05 18.62
CA LEU A 90 10.95 -5.23 19.82
C LEU A 90 11.12 -6.17 21.01
N ALA A 91 12.29 -6.12 21.63
CA ALA A 91 12.45 -6.65 22.97
C ALA A 91 11.38 -6.00 23.86
N VAL A 92 10.80 -6.78 24.78
CA VAL A 92 9.70 -6.38 25.67
C VAL A 92 10.14 -5.26 26.63
N ALA A 93 10.33 -4.05 26.11
CA ALA A 93 10.80 -2.84 26.81
C ALA A 93 9.95 -1.59 26.49
N GLY A 94 8.84 -1.78 25.76
CA GLY A 94 7.95 -0.72 25.33
C GLY A 94 6.49 -1.14 25.21
N LEU A 95 5.62 -0.16 24.97
CA LEU A 95 4.18 -0.34 24.75
C LEU A 95 3.85 -0.08 23.29
N ARG A 96 3.00 -0.91 22.67
CA ARG A 96 2.43 -0.64 21.33
C ARG A 96 0.96 -0.27 21.43
N CYS A 97 0.55 0.76 20.70
CA CYS A 97 -0.85 1.07 20.45
C CYS A 97 -1.09 1.40 18.98
N ASP A 98 -2.31 1.20 18.49
CA ASP A 98 -2.72 1.59 17.15
C ASP A 98 -3.80 2.68 17.25
N ALA A 99 -3.70 3.68 16.37
CA ALA A 99 -4.59 4.84 16.32
C ALA A 99 -5.12 5.06 14.89
N ALA A 100 -6.34 5.56 14.80
CA ALA A 100 -6.89 6.09 13.57
C ALA A 100 -6.18 7.40 13.18
N PRO A 101 -6.16 7.79 11.90
CA PRO A 101 -5.46 8.98 11.42
C PRO A 101 -6.29 10.24 11.68
N ASN A 102 -6.67 10.44 12.94
CA ASN A 102 -7.49 11.54 13.43
C ASN A 102 -6.82 12.12 14.69
N PRO A 103 -6.59 13.45 14.78
CA PRO A 103 -5.95 14.08 15.93
C PRO A 103 -6.57 13.72 17.29
N ASP A 104 -7.90 13.63 17.36
CA ASP A 104 -8.59 13.31 18.62
C ASP A 104 -8.34 11.86 19.05
N ASP A 105 -8.44 10.90 18.13
CA ASP A 105 -8.18 9.49 18.45
C ASP A 105 -6.71 9.28 18.84
N ILE A 106 -5.78 9.91 18.13
CA ILE A 106 -4.36 9.87 18.50
C ILE A 106 -4.13 10.42 19.90
N SER A 107 -4.73 11.56 20.22
CA SER A 107 -4.59 12.16 21.55
C SER A 107 -5.11 11.21 22.63
N ASP A 108 -6.30 10.66 22.45
CA ASP A 108 -6.90 9.70 23.37
C ASP A 108 -6.04 8.43 23.54
N ARG A 109 -5.47 7.93 22.44
CA ARG A 109 -4.59 6.75 22.45
C ARG A 109 -3.28 7.03 23.17
N MET A 110 -2.67 8.21 22.97
CA MET A 110 -1.43 8.59 23.66
C MET A 110 -1.64 8.78 25.16
N LEU A 111 -2.72 9.47 25.54
CA LEU A 111 -3.08 9.65 26.95
C LEU A 111 -3.31 8.30 27.64
N THR A 112 -3.99 7.38 26.97
CA THR A 112 -4.22 6.01 27.45
C THR A 112 -2.92 5.22 27.55
N ALA A 113 -2.08 5.25 26.51
CA ALA A 113 -0.83 4.51 26.47
C ALA A 113 0.13 4.93 27.59
N VAL A 114 0.32 6.24 27.79
CA VAL A 114 1.17 6.76 28.87
C VAL A 114 0.58 6.45 30.25
N ALA A 115 -0.75 6.44 30.40
CA ALA A 115 -1.40 6.01 31.64
C ALA A 115 -1.07 4.54 31.95
N VAL A 116 -1.16 3.64 30.95
CA VAL A 116 -0.78 2.22 31.09
C VAL A 116 0.70 2.07 31.45
N MET A 117 1.59 2.84 30.83
CA MET A 117 3.02 2.86 31.22
C MET A 117 3.22 3.32 32.67
N CYS A 118 2.43 4.29 33.12
CA CYS A 118 2.47 4.79 34.49
C CYS A 118 2.00 3.75 35.51
N ASP A 119 0.89 3.08 35.22
CA ASP A 119 0.36 2.04 36.09
C ASP A 119 1.30 0.85 36.14
N THR A 120 1.89 0.46 35.01
CA THR A 120 2.94 -0.56 34.94
C THR A 120 4.15 -0.20 35.81
N TYR A 121 4.59 1.07 35.78
CA TYR A 121 5.66 1.53 36.65
C TYR A 121 5.26 1.49 38.13
N ARG A 122 4.05 1.92 38.49
CA ARG A 122 3.58 1.92 39.88
C ARG A 122 3.45 0.50 40.44
N GLU A 123 2.87 -0.41 39.67
CA GLU A 123 2.53 -1.77 40.11
C GLU A 123 3.74 -2.71 40.04
N HIS A 124 4.56 -2.59 39.00
CA HIS A 124 5.62 -3.56 38.70
C HIS A 124 7.03 -2.98 38.79
N GLN A 125 7.16 -1.66 39.00
CA GLN A 125 8.46 -0.97 39.02
C GLN A 125 9.26 -1.17 37.72
N VAL A 126 8.56 -1.43 36.60
CA VAL A 126 9.15 -1.54 35.26
C VAL A 126 8.94 -0.21 34.54
N LEU A 127 10.03 0.47 34.23
CA LEU A 127 10.00 1.68 33.42
C LEU A 127 10.03 1.30 31.94
N MET A 128 8.90 1.45 31.26
CA MET A 128 8.84 1.38 29.81
C MET A 128 9.43 2.66 29.23
N THR A 129 10.41 2.53 28.33
CA THR A 129 11.12 3.69 27.74
C THR A 129 10.86 3.87 26.25
N GLU A 130 10.10 2.95 25.66
CA GLU A 130 9.74 2.95 24.24
C GLU A 130 8.22 2.92 24.07
N LEU A 131 7.70 3.75 23.19
CA LEU A 131 6.28 3.79 22.80
C LEU A 131 6.18 3.65 21.28
N HIS A 132 5.56 2.58 20.84
CA HIS A 132 5.34 2.28 19.43
C HIS A 132 3.90 2.60 19.05
N VAL A 133 3.73 3.43 18.03
CA VAL A 133 2.42 3.90 17.59
C VAL A 133 2.19 3.49 16.15
N GLY A 134 1.21 2.61 15.91
CA GLY A 134 0.71 2.34 14.57
C GLY A 134 -0.36 3.36 14.18
N ILE A 135 -0.22 4.00 13.02
CA ILE A 135 -1.21 4.93 12.47
C ILE A 135 -1.67 4.41 11.11
N ALA A 136 -2.92 3.99 11.02
CA ALA A 136 -3.51 3.52 9.78
C ALA A 136 -4.01 4.71 8.94
N THR A 137 -3.15 5.37 8.15
CA THR A 137 -3.54 6.58 7.39
C THR A 137 -4.51 6.33 6.23
N GLY A 138 -4.87 5.07 5.92
CA GLY A 138 -5.94 4.72 4.98
C GLY A 138 -5.76 5.33 3.58
N GLY A 139 -4.52 5.61 3.19
CA GLY A 139 -4.20 6.26 1.92
C GLY A 139 -4.63 7.74 1.84
N THR A 140 -4.86 8.43 2.96
CA THR A 140 -5.15 9.88 2.97
C THR A 140 -3.91 10.69 2.60
N ASP A 141 -4.13 11.85 1.96
CA ASP A 141 -3.04 12.69 1.45
C ASP A 141 -2.08 13.12 2.57
N SER A 142 -0.78 13.04 2.27
CA SER A 142 0.33 13.33 3.18
C SER A 142 0.32 14.75 3.76
N ASP A 143 -0.54 15.64 3.26
CA ASP A 143 -0.71 17.01 3.75
C ASP A 143 -1.35 17.07 5.14
N GLY A 144 -2.01 16.01 5.60
CA GLY A 144 -2.54 15.91 6.98
C GLY A 144 -1.51 15.51 8.05
N ALA A 145 -0.30 15.09 7.65
CA ALA A 145 0.68 14.51 8.57
C ALA A 145 1.21 15.50 9.62
N SER A 146 1.24 16.81 9.33
CA SER A 146 1.70 17.81 10.29
C SER A 146 0.76 17.98 11.47
N GLY A 147 -0.55 18.03 11.23
CA GLY A 147 -1.54 18.11 12.32
C GLY A 147 -1.56 16.83 13.17
N LEU A 148 -1.23 15.70 12.55
CA LEU A 148 -1.13 14.41 13.21
C LEU A 148 0.09 14.34 14.14
N GLY A 149 1.25 14.81 13.67
CA GLY A 149 2.47 14.85 14.46
C GLY A 149 2.37 15.81 15.64
N ASP A 150 1.82 17.01 15.44
CA ASP A 150 1.58 17.95 16.53
C ASP A 150 0.61 17.36 17.58
N ALA A 151 -0.47 16.69 17.16
CA ALA A 151 -1.39 16.05 18.09
C ALA A 151 -0.73 14.94 18.92
N LEU A 152 0.08 14.10 18.28
CA LEU A 152 0.82 13.02 18.94
C LEU A 152 1.83 13.57 19.96
N GLU A 153 2.71 14.49 19.53
CA GLU A 153 3.77 15.03 20.39
C GLU A 153 3.18 15.78 21.58
N ASN A 154 2.15 16.64 21.35
CA ASN A 154 1.49 17.37 22.42
C ASN A 154 0.79 16.43 23.42
N ALA A 155 0.14 15.37 22.95
CA ALA A 155 -0.57 14.44 23.83
C ALA A 155 0.40 13.60 24.67
N VAL A 156 1.53 13.15 24.10
CA VAL A 156 2.57 12.44 24.86
C VAL A 156 3.19 13.37 25.89
N ASP A 157 3.55 14.60 25.51
CA ASP A 157 4.12 15.58 26.43
C ASP A 157 3.16 15.89 27.59
N GLU A 158 1.89 16.17 27.28
CA GLU A 158 0.86 16.42 28.30
C GLU A 158 0.73 15.22 29.25
N ALA A 159 0.63 14.01 28.70
CA ALA A 159 0.45 12.80 29.48
C ALA A 159 1.67 12.52 30.36
N CYS A 160 2.89 12.72 29.86
CA CYS A 160 4.12 12.51 30.60
C CYS A 160 4.25 13.53 31.74
N ILE A 161 3.96 14.81 31.47
CA ILE A 161 3.93 15.88 32.49
C ILE A 161 2.92 15.54 33.59
N ARG A 162 1.69 15.18 33.21
CA ARG A 162 0.61 14.88 34.15
C ARG A 162 0.94 13.68 35.05
N ASN A 163 1.58 12.66 34.48
CA ASN A 163 1.92 11.42 35.19
C ASN A 163 3.31 11.44 35.84
N ARG A 164 4.10 12.52 35.63
CA ARG A 164 5.49 12.65 36.08
C ARG A 164 6.38 11.50 35.60
N LEU A 165 6.17 11.08 34.36
CA LEU A 165 7.01 10.07 33.69
C LEU A 165 8.06 10.77 32.81
N PRO A 166 9.25 10.17 32.64
CA PRO A 166 10.16 10.58 31.57
C PRO A 166 9.50 10.35 30.21
N CYS A 167 9.73 11.25 29.26
CA CYS A 167 9.20 11.09 27.90
C CYS A 167 9.84 9.86 27.25
N PRO A 168 9.04 8.90 26.73
CA PRO A 168 9.58 7.73 26.05
C PRO A 168 10.15 8.09 24.69
N ARG A 169 11.01 7.21 24.17
CA ARG A 169 11.33 7.20 22.74
C ARG A 169 10.08 6.76 21.99
N ILE A 170 9.58 7.64 21.13
CA ILE A 170 8.41 7.34 20.31
C ILE A 170 8.89 6.82 18.96
N ALA A 171 8.34 5.69 18.54
CA ALA A 171 8.48 5.18 17.19
C ALA A 171 7.11 5.08 16.53
N VAL A 172 6.91 5.81 15.44
CA VAL A 172 5.62 5.80 14.71
C VAL A 172 5.76 4.95 13.46
N ASP A 173 4.82 4.03 13.25
CA ASP A 173 4.66 3.17 12.10
C ASP A 173 3.37 3.57 11.35
N PHE A 174 3.47 3.85 10.05
CA PHE A 174 2.34 4.28 9.22
C PHE A 174 1.69 3.15 8.41
N GLY A 175 2.14 1.92 8.65
CA GLY A 175 1.56 0.70 8.10
C GLY A 175 1.36 0.73 6.58
N ASP A 176 0.30 0.02 6.20
CA ASP A 176 -0.16 -0.28 4.84
C ASP A 176 -0.41 0.94 3.93
N SER A 177 -0.48 2.15 4.50
CA SER A 177 -0.77 3.38 3.76
C SER A 177 0.42 3.95 3.00
N ILE A 178 1.67 3.69 3.40
CA ILE A 178 2.84 4.13 2.62
C ILE A 178 3.02 3.19 1.42
N THR A 179 2.84 1.90 1.63
CA THR A 179 2.92 0.87 0.58
C THR A 179 1.78 0.95 -0.42
N GLY A 180 0.54 1.22 0.01
CA GLY A 180 -0.61 1.32 -0.89
C GLY A 180 -0.38 2.25 -2.08
N ARG A 181 0.20 3.44 -1.84
CA ARG A 181 0.53 4.41 -2.90
C ARG A 181 1.89 4.18 -3.55
N ALA A 182 2.79 3.46 -2.92
CA ALA A 182 4.13 3.20 -3.44
C ALA A 182 4.25 1.84 -4.13
N ALA A 183 3.15 1.10 -4.33
CA ALA A 183 3.23 -0.25 -4.83
C ALA A 183 2.20 -0.61 -5.89
N VAL A 184 2.55 -1.61 -6.68
CA VAL A 184 1.68 -2.21 -7.68
C VAL A 184 1.89 -3.73 -7.71
N THR A 185 0.79 -4.46 -7.82
CA THR A 185 0.82 -5.92 -8.00
C THR A 185 0.76 -6.24 -9.48
N VAL A 186 1.70 -7.04 -9.96
CA VAL A 186 1.78 -7.46 -11.36
C VAL A 186 1.41 -8.93 -11.47
N THR A 187 0.46 -9.25 -12.35
CA THR A 187 0.06 -10.62 -12.66
C THR A 187 -0.11 -10.85 -14.16
N ARG A 188 0.01 -12.10 -14.60
CA ARG A 188 -0.13 -12.50 -16.00
C ARG A 188 -1.48 -13.16 -16.23
N VAL A 189 -2.17 -12.73 -17.29
CA VAL A 189 -3.44 -13.31 -17.72
C VAL A 189 -3.18 -14.67 -18.37
N ARG A 190 -3.82 -15.72 -17.83
CA ARG A 190 -3.85 -17.07 -18.42
C ARG A 190 -4.93 -17.22 -19.47
N GLY A 191 -6.07 -16.59 -19.25
CA GLY A 191 -7.22 -16.68 -20.13
C GLY A 191 -8.31 -15.72 -19.71
N VAL A 192 -9.31 -15.59 -20.59
CA VAL A 192 -10.53 -14.86 -20.30
C VAL A 192 -11.66 -15.82 -20.63
N ASP A 193 -12.41 -16.23 -19.62
CA ASP A 193 -13.63 -16.98 -19.88
C ASP A 193 -14.62 -16.00 -20.51
N ARG A 194 -15.09 -16.30 -21.72
CA ARG A 194 -16.10 -15.48 -22.42
C ARG A 194 -17.46 -16.17 -22.49
N THR A 195 -17.55 -17.37 -21.95
CA THR A 195 -18.76 -18.20 -21.94
C THR A 195 -19.60 -17.94 -20.70
N ASP A 196 -18.96 -17.59 -19.59
CA ASP A 196 -19.66 -17.10 -18.39
C ASP A 196 -20.14 -15.66 -18.58
N SER A 197 -21.31 -15.36 -18.02
CA SER A 197 -21.96 -14.04 -18.02
C SER A 197 -21.09 -12.92 -17.42
N GLY A 198 -20.29 -13.24 -16.41
CA GLY A 198 -19.35 -12.31 -15.77
C GLY A 198 -18.00 -12.19 -16.49
N ARG A 199 -17.75 -13.01 -17.50
CA ARG A 199 -16.53 -13.05 -18.32
C ARG A 199 -15.21 -12.95 -17.54
N PRO A 200 -14.95 -13.79 -16.51
CA PRO A 200 -13.82 -13.62 -15.62
C PRO A 200 -12.46 -13.66 -16.34
N VAL A 201 -11.55 -12.81 -15.88
CA VAL A 201 -10.15 -12.82 -16.27
C VAL A 201 -9.39 -13.75 -15.33
N ILE A 202 -8.82 -14.81 -15.89
CA ILE A 202 -8.08 -15.82 -15.14
C ILE A 202 -6.61 -15.42 -15.13
N VAL A 203 -6.03 -15.27 -13.95
CA VAL A 203 -4.63 -14.84 -13.78
C VAL A 203 -3.78 -15.92 -13.11
N GLU A 204 -2.46 -15.80 -13.25
CA GLU A 204 -1.49 -16.63 -12.54
C GLU A 204 -1.58 -16.40 -11.02
N GLY A 205 -1.82 -17.48 -10.27
CA GLY A 205 -1.83 -17.48 -8.80
C GLY A 205 -0.46 -17.64 -8.17
N SER A 206 -0.35 -17.32 -6.87
CA SER A 206 0.85 -17.63 -6.08
C SER A 206 0.92 -19.13 -5.71
N ALA A 207 2.11 -19.61 -5.36
CA ALA A 207 2.39 -20.96 -4.88
C ALA A 207 2.18 -21.12 -3.36
N GLY A 208 1.89 -20.04 -2.63
CA GLY A 208 1.60 -20.04 -1.20
C GLY A 208 0.13 -20.30 -0.88
N SER A 209 -0.12 -20.86 0.32
CA SER A 209 -1.37 -21.44 0.81
C SER A 209 -2.65 -20.71 0.39
N ALA A 210 -3.69 -21.49 0.05
CA ALA A 210 -5.07 -21.06 0.10
C ALA A 210 -5.38 -20.46 1.50
N ILE A 211 -6.19 -19.41 1.56
CA ILE A 211 -6.64 -18.62 2.74
C ILE A 211 -5.68 -17.44 3.05
N ALA A 212 -6.08 -16.16 3.05
CA ALA A 212 -7.38 -15.52 3.20
C ALA A 212 -7.61 -14.42 2.14
N VAL A 213 -8.68 -14.59 1.37
CA VAL A 213 -9.26 -13.55 0.51
C VAL A 213 -10.04 -12.58 1.41
N THR A 214 -9.44 -11.43 1.71
CA THR A 214 -10.17 -10.18 1.92
C THR A 214 -9.65 -9.16 0.90
N ALA A 215 -9.58 -9.57 -0.37
CA ALA A 215 -9.17 -8.67 -1.43
C ALA A 215 -10.33 -7.70 -1.71
N GLY A 216 -10.17 -6.46 -1.25
CA GLY A 216 -11.06 -5.36 -1.62
C GLY A 216 -11.03 -5.10 -3.13
N GLU A 217 -11.93 -4.26 -3.61
CA GLU A 217 -11.91 -3.81 -5.01
C GLU A 217 -10.62 -3.01 -5.27
N PRO A 218 -9.82 -3.38 -6.29
CA PRO A 218 -8.60 -2.65 -6.61
C PRO A 218 -8.96 -1.21 -6.97
N VAL A 219 -8.15 -0.27 -6.48
CA VAL A 219 -8.36 1.16 -6.72
C VAL A 219 -8.13 1.50 -8.19
N ALA A 220 -7.19 0.80 -8.83
CA ALA A 220 -6.95 0.89 -10.27
C ALA A 220 -6.37 -0.40 -10.85
N ALA A 221 -6.58 -0.58 -12.15
CA ALA A 221 -5.99 -1.65 -12.92
C ALA A 221 -5.67 -1.20 -14.35
N ALA A 222 -4.61 -1.76 -14.94
CA ALA A 222 -4.26 -1.50 -16.33
C ALA A 222 -3.48 -2.65 -16.97
N ILE A 223 -3.59 -2.77 -18.30
CA ILE A 223 -2.71 -3.64 -19.10
C ILE A 223 -1.35 -2.96 -19.21
N ALA A 224 -0.30 -3.64 -18.75
CA ALA A 224 1.02 -3.08 -18.55
C ALA A 224 2.00 -3.34 -19.70
N ASN A 225 1.84 -4.43 -20.44
CA ASN A 225 2.78 -4.84 -21.50
C ASN A 225 2.44 -4.29 -22.90
N ARG A 226 1.33 -3.56 -23.05
CA ARG A 226 0.91 -2.98 -24.33
C ARG A 226 -0.15 -1.91 -24.14
N HIS A 227 -0.34 -1.09 -25.18
CA HIS A 227 -1.46 -0.16 -25.21
C HIS A 227 -2.78 -0.92 -25.45
N PRO A 228 -3.80 -0.75 -24.59
CA PRO A 228 -5.13 -1.30 -24.82
C PRO A 228 -5.81 -0.65 -26.04
N LEU A 229 -6.48 -1.45 -26.86
CA LEU A 229 -7.20 -1.04 -28.05
C LEU A 229 -8.68 -1.39 -27.89
N GLY A 230 -9.46 -0.46 -27.30
CA GLY A 230 -10.89 -0.63 -27.19
C GLY A 230 -11.50 0.03 -25.96
N PRO A 231 -12.83 -0.04 -25.82
CA PRO A 231 -13.52 0.42 -24.63
C PRO A 231 -13.12 -0.42 -23.41
N THR A 232 -13.32 0.16 -22.24
CA THR A 232 -13.16 -0.54 -20.96
C THR A 232 -14.46 -1.15 -20.49
N GLU A 233 -14.36 -2.28 -19.80
CA GLU A 233 -15.45 -3.03 -19.19
C GLU A 233 -15.01 -3.51 -17.80
N ILE A 234 -15.96 -3.87 -16.95
CA ILE A 234 -15.69 -4.39 -15.62
C ILE A 234 -15.53 -5.91 -15.71
N PHE A 235 -14.40 -6.41 -15.20
CA PHE A 235 -14.07 -7.82 -15.15
C PHE A 235 -13.88 -8.26 -13.69
N PRO A 236 -14.41 -9.42 -13.29
CA PRO A 236 -13.92 -10.12 -12.12
C PRO A 236 -12.57 -10.78 -12.46
N ILE A 237 -11.62 -10.71 -11.54
CA ILE A 237 -10.34 -11.43 -11.63
C ILE A 237 -10.41 -12.67 -10.76
N VAL A 238 -9.93 -13.80 -11.28
CA VAL A 238 -9.97 -15.10 -10.61
C VAL A 238 -8.59 -15.74 -10.69
N ASP A 239 -8.14 -16.36 -9.60
CA ASP A 239 -6.93 -17.16 -9.62
C ASP A 239 -7.17 -18.47 -10.40
N SER A 240 -6.24 -18.80 -11.31
CA SER A 240 -6.12 -20.10 -11.95
C SER A 240 -6.19 -21.33 -11.02
N ARG A 241 -5.85 -21.20 -9.75
CA ARG A 241 -5.87 -22.27 -8.72
C ARG A 241 -7.06 -22.16 -7.75
N GLY A 242 -7.86 -21.10 -7.86
CA GLY A 242 -9.03 -20.89 -7.00
C GLY A 242 -10.13 -21.92 -7.25
N VAL A 243 -10.99 -22.12 -6.25
CA VAL A 243 -12.23 -22.89 -6.43
C VAL A 243 -13.22 -22.02 -7.21
N MET A 244 -13.91 -22.60 -8.20
CA MET A 244 -14.95 -21.90 -8.98
C MET A 244 -15.93 -21.18 -8.05
N GLY A 245 -15.99 -19.85 -8.14
CA GLY A 245 -16.85 -18.99 -7.30
C GLY A 245 -16.11 -18.14 -6.25
N ASP A 246 -14.82 -18.38 -6.04
CA ASP A 246 -13.97 -17.52 -5.21
C ASP A 246 -13.30 -16.45 -6.09
N HIS A 247 -13.75 -15.19 -5.98
CA HIS A 247 -13.22 -14.09 -6.77
C HIS A 247 -12.04 -13.46 -6.06
N PHE A 248 -10.92 -13.32 -6.78
CA PHE A 248 -9.74 -12.65 -6.29
C PHE A 248 -9.94 -11.12 -6.23
N CYS A 249 -10.61 -10.53 -7.22
CA CYS A 249 -11.06 -9.14 -7.17
C CYS A 249 -12.37 -9.00 -7.95
N SER A 250 -13.33 -8.24 -7.43
CA SER A 250 -14.49 -7.75 -8.19
C SER A 250 -14.25 -6.31 -8.65
N GLY A 251 -14.97 -5.88 -9.71
CA GLY A 251 -14.99 -4.46 -10.09
C GLY A 251 -13.81 -3.95 -10.93
N VAL A 252 -12.99 -4.84 -11.50
CA VAL A 252 -11.74 -4.43 -12.17
C VAL A 252 -12.01 -3.87 -13.58
N VAL A 253 -11.74 -2.58 -13.78
CA VAL A 253 -11.96 -1.93 -15.07
C VAL A 253 -10.76 -2.17 -16.02
N LEU A 254 -10.95 -2.96 -17.07
CA LEU A 254 -9.91 -3.29 -18.06
C LEU A 254 -10.44 -3.17 -19.49
N SER A 255 -9.55 -3.13 -20.48
CA SER A 255 -9.98 -3.08 -21.89
C SER A 255 -10.56 -4.41 -22.36
N GLN A 256 -11.60 -4.36 -23.20
CA GLN A 256 -12.24 -5.55 -23.76
C GLN A 256 -11.34 -6.43 -24.62
N ASP A 257 -10.23 -5.87 -25.10
CA ASP A 257 -9.24 -6.59 -25.91
C ASP A 257 -8.27 -7.43 -25.07
N ILE A 258 -8.45 -7.46 -23.74
CA ILE A 258 -7.66 -8.28 -22.83
C ILE A 258 -7.66 -9.76 -23.26
N ARG A 259 -6.47 -10.36 -23.18
CA ARG A 259 -6.22 -11.72 -23.66
C ARG A 259 -5.12 -12.41 -22.86
N ALA A 260 -5.05 -13.74 -23.02
CA ALA A 260 -3.97 -14.55 -22.49
C ALA A 260 -2.59 -13.99 -22.90
N GLY A 261 -1.67 -13.92 -21.95
CA GLY A 261 -0.34 -13.34 -22.11
C GLY A 261 -0.26 -11.83 -21.84
N ASP A 262 -1.38 -11.14 -21.65
CA ASP A 262 -1.35 -9.76 -21.16
C ASP A 262 -0.84 -9.73 -19.71
N VAL A 263 -0.05 -8.71 -19.39
CA VAL A 263 0.41 -8.42 -18.03
C VAL A 263 -0.51 -7.34 -17.48
N VAL A 264 -1.11 -7.59 -16.33
CA VAL A 264 -2.02 -6.66 -15.65
C VAL A 264 -1.35 -6.15 -14.39
N ALA A 265 -1.37 -4.83 -14.24
CA ALA A 265 -0.93 -4.12 -13.05
C ALA A 265 -2.17 -3.71 -12.23
N LEU A 266 -2.17 -4.03 -10.94
CA LEU A 266 -3.26 -3.80 -10.00
C LEU A 266 -2.76 -2.97 -8.82
N VAL A 267 -3.51 -1.93 -8.46
CA VAL A 267 -3.21 -1.10 -7.29
C VAL A 267 -4.23 -1.41 -6.19
N GLY A 268 -3.74 -1.92 -5.06
CA GLY A 268 -4.54 -2.19 -3.86
C GLY A 268 -4.77 -0.93 -3.04
N ARG A 269 -5.63 -1.02 -2.01
CA ARG A 269 -5.85 0.09 -1.07
C ARG A 269 -4.76 0.15 0.00
N ASP A 270 -4.47 -1.00 0.60
CA ASP A 270 -3.65 -1.09 1.81
C ASP A 270 -2.30 -1.78 1.51
N GLY A 271 -1.81 -1.63 0.28
CA GLY A 271 -0.47 -2.11 -0.08
C GLY A 271 -0.39 -3.62 -0.27
N ARG A 272 -0.92 -4.49 0.59
CA ARG A 272 -0.76 -5.95 0.46
C ARG A 272 -2.03 -6.77 0.27
N ASP A 273 -3.18 -6.12 0.14
CA ASP A 273 -4.49 -6.76 0.01
C ASP A 273 -4.67 -7.70 -1.18
N LEU A 274 -3.69 -7.75 -2.07
CA LEU A 274 -3.79 -8.59 -3.25
C LEU A 274 -3.11 -9.95 -3.01
N LEU A 275 -1.84 -10.05 -2.60
CA LEU A 275 -1.14 -11.35 -2.64
C LEU A 275 -0.15 -11.55 -1.48
N ASP A 276 -0.61 -12.22 -0.42
CA ASP A 276 0.15 -12.62 0.78
C ASP A 276 1.35 -13.55 0.53
N SER A 277 1.60 -13.93 -0.73
CA SER A 277 2.71 -14.81 -1.12
C SER A 277 3.37 -14.39 -2.45
N ALA A 278 3.20 -13.12 -2.87
CA ALA A 278 3.91 -12.61 -4.04
C ALA A 278 5.38 -12.34 -3.69
N GLN A 279 6.28 -12.64 -4.64
CA GLN A 279 7.65 -12.17 -4.56
C GLN A 279 7.66 -10.64 -4.52
N VAL A 280 8.49 -10.05 -3.67
CA VAL A 280 8.61 -8.59 -3.55
C VAL A 280 9.89 -8.12 -4.23
N VAL A 281 9.74 -7.09 -5.06
CA VAL A 281 10.86 -6.37 -5.66
C VAL A 281 10.69 -4.88 -5.43
N SER A 282 11.79 -4.17 -5.21
CA SER A 282 11.82 -2.71 -5.28
C SER A 282 12.42 -2.24 -6.60
N VAL A 283 11.93 -1.12 -7.09
CA VAL A 283 12.38 -0.48 -8.33
C VAL A 283 12.74 0.98 -8.10
N ALA A 284 13.87 1.39 -8.65
CA ALA A 284 14.33 2.77 -8.61
C ALA A 284 15.35 3.02 -9.72
N HIS A 285 15.24 4.16 -10.41
CA HIS A 285 16.23 4.61 -11.41
C HIS A 285 16.59 3.55 -12.48
N GLY A 286 15.60 2.79 -12.94
CA GLY A 286 15.76 1.73 -13.95
C GLY A 286 16.42 0.46 -13.42
N ARG A 287 16.51 0.29 -12.10
CA ARG A 287 17.07 -0.91 -11.45
C ARG A 287 16.00 -1.64 -10.66
N ILE A 288 16.16 -2.96 -10.57
CA ILE A 288 15.29 -3.85 -9.80
C ILE A 288 16.13 -4.50 -8.70
N HIS A 289 15.68 -4.40 -7.46
CA HIS A 289 16.26 -5.04 -6.30
C HIS A 289 15.26 -6.07 -5.74
N GLN A 290 15.68 -7.32 -5.60
CA GLN A 290 14.85 -8.35 -4.98
C GLN A 290 14.89 -8.19 -3.46
N ILE A 291 13.73 -8.16 -2.83
CA ILE A 291 13.62 -8.21 -1.37
C ILE A 291 13.46 -9.68 -0.99
N PRO A 292 14.40 -10.28 -0.23
CA PRO A 292 14.29 -11.66 0.18
C PRO A 292 13.06 -11.85 1.06
N ALA A 293 12.27 -12.89 0.77
CA ALA A 293 11.24 -13.38 1.68
C ALA A 293 11.94 -14.32 2.68
N GLU A 294 12.14 -13.85 3.91
CA GLU A 294 12.53 -14.71 5.04
C GLU A 294 11.32 -15.38 5.68
#